data_AF-A0A1F9Q4J0-F1
#
_entry.id   AF-A0A1F9Q4J0-F1
#
_cell.length_a   1.000
_cell.length_b   1.000
_cell.length_c   1.000
_cell.angle_alpha   90.00
_cell.angle_beta   90.00
_cell.angle_gamma   90.00
#
_symmetry.space_group_name_H-M   'P 1'
#
loop_
_entity.id
_entity.type
_entity.pdbx_description
1 polymer ?
#
loop_
_entity_poly.entity_id
_entity_poly.type
_entity_poly.pdbx_seq_one_letter_code
_entity_poly.pdbx_strand_id
1 'polypeptide(L)'
;MTTRIYVEEAGCKRRQLDIETIKKYLQANGHALVENPEDADRILVSTCAFKKKEEDDSVKRLRFFRKFGREIVVFGCLPDIASDRYREFADFHKIAPREIEHIDRYFDHDVVKYAEMSEENLVTRKNLNIVKSLKRKIQSGELFNREFFAETAQSGVNRLKDLLSEPQESWFLFVCRGCHGKCSYCAIRRSVGPVKSKPVSDVVAELRRGLRAGYRDFSILGDDPGCYGLDNGGNLPDLLRALRLSLDDGDRKGEKLTDISFHIKEIHPKFLIKYERELLEQPFTRLVKSMLCPVQSGSDRILELMQREHTAGELQKILRKARQLQPQMNLETQMIVGFPSESESEFSATLDMVRQAQFNSVVVFPYHDKEGTPASEIQDKVSPEVIRKRMQSAFSYFRKHGIKAYYRCP
;
A
#
# COMPACT_ATOMS: atom_id res chain seq x y z
N MET A 1 -7.56 -34.68 8.82
CA MET A 1 -6.87 -34.08 9.98
C MET A 1 -6.88 -32.57 9.77
N THR A 2 -7.12 -31.76 10.80
CA THR A 2 -7.07 -30.30 10.68
C THR A 2 -5.62 -29.84 10.58
N THR A 3 -5.23 -29.25 9.45
CA THR A 3 -3.89 -28.69 9.27
C THR A 3 -3.76 -27.38 10.06
N ARG A 4 -2.70 -27.25 10.85
CA ARG A 4 -2.41 -26.05 11.64
C ARG A 4 -1.51 -25.10 10.87
N ILE A 5 -1.93 -23.85 10.74
CA ILE A 5 -1.26 -22.86 9.91
C ILE A 5 -0.87 -21.65 10.74
N TYR A 6 0.41 -21.30 10.71
CA TYR A 6 0.88 -20.02 11.23
C TYR A 6 0.94 -19.00 10.08
N VAL A 7 0.38 -17.82 10.30
CA VAL A 7 0.34 -16.74 9.30
C VAL A 7 1.18 -15.57 9.79
N GLU A 8 2.30 -15.31 9.12
CA GLU A 8 3.11 -14.12 9.35
C GLU A 8 2.71 -13.00 8.41
N GLU A 9 2.38 -11.86 9.00
CA GLU A 9 1.93 -10.67 8.28
C GLU A 9 3.04 -9.64 8.12
N ALA A 10 3.22 -9.19 6.87
CA ALA A 10 4.03 -8.04 6.52
C ALA A 10 3.46 -7.37 5.26
N GLY A 11 3.91 -6.15 4.97
CA GLY A 11 3.58 -5.40 3.77
C GLY A 11 2.67 -4.20 4.01
N CYS A 12 2.12 -3.67 2.92
CA CYS A 12 1.22 -2.52 2.94
C CYS A 12 -0.21 -2.91 3.38
N LYS A 13 -1.06 -1.92 3.65
CA LYS A 13 -2.47 -2.13 4.03
C LYS A 13 -3.21 -3.05 3.07
N ARG A 14 -2.90 -2.98 1.76
CA ARG A 14 -3.48 -3.91 0.78
C ARG A 14 -3.12 -5.37 1.07
N ARG A 15 -1.84 -5.67 1.31
CA ARG A 15 -1.41 -7.04 1.62
C ARG A 15 -1.92 -7.52 2.98
N GLN A 16 -2.13 -6.61 3.92
CA GLN A 16 -2.79 -6.94 5.18
C GLN A 16 -4.24 -7.39 4.95
N LEU A 17 -5.01 -6.68 4.12
CA LEU A 17 -6.37 -7.10 3.75
C LEU A 17 -6.38 -8.43 3.00
N ASP A 18 -5.45 -8.65 2.07
CA ASP A 18 -5.29 -9.96 1.40
C ASP A 18 -5.08 -11.08 2.43
N ILE A 19 -4.23 -10.84 3.44
CA ILE A 19 -3.99 -11.82 4.50
C ILE A 19 -5.23 -12.05 5.36
N GLU A 20 -6.02 -11.02 5.68
CA GLU A 20 -7.28 -11.21 6.40
C GLU A 20 -8.27 -12.06 5.59
N THR A 21 -8.35 -11.87 4.27
CA THR A 21 -9.15 -12.74 3.39
C THR A 21 -8.60 -14.17 3.35
N ILE A 22 -7.28 -14.34 3.24
CA ILE A 22 -6.62 -15.67 3.29
C ILE A 22 -6.92 -16.38 4.60
N LYS A 23 -6.84 -15.69 5.75
CA LYS A 23 -7.17 -16.29 7.05
C LYS A 23 -8.60 -16.81 7.10
N LYS A 24 -9.59 -16.02 6.64
CA LYS A 24 -10.99 -16.47 6.59
C LYS A 24 -11.17 -17.65 5.65
N TYR A 25 -10.49 -17.63 4.50
CA TYR A 25 -10.48 -18.75 3.56
C TYR A 25 -9.94 -20.03 4.20
N LEU A 26 -8.81 -19.94 4.92
CA LEU A 26 -8.22 -21.09 5.61
C LEU A 26 -9.17 -21.65 6.67
N GLN A 27 -9.78 -20.78 7.49
CA GLN A 27 -10.74 -21.19 8.51
C GLN A 27 -12.01 -21.80 7.92
N ALA A 28 -12.53 -21.24 6.83
CA ALA A 28 -13.72 -21.76 6.15
C ALA A 28 -13.50 -23.16 5.58
N ASN A 29 -12.26 -23.48 5.20
CA ASN A 29 -11.84 -24.80 4.72
C ASN A 29 -11.30 -25.73 5.83
N GLY A 30 -11.59 -25.42 7.09
CA GLY A 30 -11.32 -26.33 8.21
C GLY A 30 -9.87 -26.35 8.71
N HIS A 31 -9.01 -25.43 8.25
CA HIS A 31 -7.66 -25.25 8.79
C HIS A 31 -7.69 -24.49 10.11
N ALA A 32 -6.77 -24.81 11.02
CA ALA A 32 -6.63 -24.14 12.31
C ALA A 32 -5.52 -23.08 12.26
N LEU A 33 -5.84 -21.82 12.52
CA LEU A 33 -4.82 -20.77 12.67
C LEU A 33 -4.19 -20.85 14.06
N VAL A 34 -2.86 -20.97 14.12
CA VAL A 34 -2.09 -21.05 15.37
C VAL A 34 -1.30 -19.78 15.64
N GLU A 35 -1.05 -19.49 16.92
CA GLU A 35 -0.33 -18.28 17.35
C GLU A 35 1.20 -18.44 17.38
N ASN A 36 1.72 -19.66 17.43
CA ASN A 36 3.16 -19.92 17.40
C ASN A 36 3.56 -20.73 16.16
N PRO A 37 4.69 -20.41 15.51
CA PRO A 37 5.19 -21.18 14.37
C PRO A 37 5.59 -22.61 14.73
N GLU A 38 5.92 -22.89 16.00
CA GLU A 38 6.26 -24.24 16.48
C GLU A 38 5.08 -25.21 16.43
N ASP A 39 3.87 -24.67 16.64
CA ASP A 39 2.60 -25.42 16.65
C ASP A 39 2.06 -25.66 15.23
N ALA A 40 2.68 -25.10 14.21
CA ALA A 40 2.19 -25.12 12.85
C ALA A 40 2.70 -26.34 12.08
N ASP A 41 1.83 -26.90 11.26
CA ASP A 41 2.18 -27.90 10.24
C ASP A 41 2.72 -27.20 8.98
N ARG A 42 2.18 -26.00 8.68
CA ARG A 42 2.60 -25.14 7.56
C ARG A 42 2.65 -23.67 7.97
N ILE A 43 3.54 -22.90 7.32
CA ILE A 43 3.73 -21.47 7.58
C ILE A 43 3.45 -20.66 6.31
N LEU A 44 2.52 -19.71 6.40
CA LEU A 44 2.29 -18.72 5.35
C LEU A 44 3.00 -17.40 5.72
N VAL A 45 3.94 -16.95 4.90
CA VAL A 45 4.71 -15.72 5.15
C VAL A 45 4.39 -14.67 4.10
N SER A 46 3.78 -13.57 4.52
CA SER A 46 3.63 -12.38 3.66
C SER A 46 4.95 -11.62 3.55
N THR A 47 5.29 -11.16 2.34
CA THR A 47 6.54 -10.44 2.04
C THR A 47 6.30 -9.14 1.26
N CYS A 48 7.22 -8.20 1.41
CA CYS A 48 7.21 -6.93 0.70
C CYS A 48 8.59 -6.66 0.12
N ALA A 49 8.64 -6.03 -1.05
CA ALA A 49 9.88 -5.57 -1.67
C ALA A 49 9.73 -4.19 -2.31
N PHE A 50 8.72 -3.42 -1.92
CA PHE A 50 8.49 -2.08 -2.48
C PHE A 50 9.62 -1.11 -2.11
N LYS A 51 10.11 -1.19 -0.88
CA LYS A 51 11.19 -0.37 -0.33
C LYS A 51 12.36 -1.24 0.10
N LYS A 52 13.56 -0.68 0.13
CA LYS A 52 14.80 -1.41 0.44
C LYS A 52 14.75 -2.08 1.81
N LYS A 53 14.30 -1.37 2.85
CA LYS A 53 14.17 -1.92 4.21
C LYS A 53 13.20 -3.08 4.27
N GLU A 54 12.00 -2.92 3.73
CA GLU A 54 10.97 -3.94 3.74
C GLU A 54 11.40 -5.19 2.95
N GLU A 55 12.21 -5.01 1.90
CA GLU A 55 12.87 -6.09 1.17
C GLU A 55 13.89 -6.82 2.05
N ASP A 56 14.77 -6.09 2.76
CA ASP A 56 15.73 -6.65 3.72
C ASP A 56 15.05 -7.41 4.86
N ASP A 57 14.00 -6.82 5.43
CA ASP A 57 13.21 -7.41 6.50
C ASP A 57 12.49 -8.68 6.02
N SER A 58 12.03 -8.71 4.76
CA SER A 58 11.39 -9.90 4.19
C SER A 58 12.39 -11.05 4.02
N VAL A 59 13.61 -10.78 3.54
CA VAL A 59 14.68 -11.80 3.44
C VAL A 59 15.07 -12.32 4.83
N LYS A 60 15.31 -11.42 5.81
CA LYS A 60 15.61 -11.82 7.19
C LYS A 60 14.49 -12.71 7.78
N ARG A 61 13.24 -12.36 7.52
CA ARG A 61 12.05 -13.11 7.97
C ARG A 61 11.98 -14.51 7.37
N LEU A 62 12.21 -14.66 6.06
CA LEU A 62 12.23 -15.97 5.42
C LEU A 62 13.34 -16.88 5.99
N ARG A 63 14.55 -16.34 6.22
CA ARG A 63 15.63 -17.09 6.90
C ARG A 63 15.27 -17.52 8.31
N PHE A 64 14.52 -16.68 9.04
CA PHE A 64 14.05 -17.03 10.37
C PHE A 64 13.07 -18.20 10.32
N PHE A 65 12.05 -18.13 9.47
CA PHE A 65 11.04 -19.19 9.39
C PHE A 65 11.55 -20.52 8.83
N ARG A 66 12.58 -20.49 7.97
CA ARG A 66 13.27 -21.71 7.50
C ARG A 66 13.71 -22.62 8.65
N LYS A 67 14.12 -22.05 9.78
CA LYS A 67 14.67 -22.79 10.92
C LYS A 67 13.67 -23.73 11.59
N PHE A 68 12.36 -23.54 11.38
CA PHE A 68 11.33 -24.42 11.95
C PHE A 68 11.14 -25.73 11.18
N GLY A 69 11.77 -25.89 10.01
CA GLY A 69 11.67 -27.13 9.23
C GLY A 69 10.25 -27.48 8.78
N ARG A 70 9.36 -26.48 8.69
CA ARG A 70 7.97 -26.62 8.22
C ARG A 70 7.88 -26.29 6.74
N GLU A 71 6.80 -26.74 6.11
CA GLU A 71 6.47 -26.29 4.75
C GLU A 71 6.14 -24.79 4.78
N ILE A 72 6.75 -24.02 3.86
CA ILE A 72 6.59 -22.56 3.80
C ILE A 72 5.95 -22.17 2.47
N VAL A 73 4.87 -21.39 2.57
CA VAL A 73 4.21 -20.72 1.46
C VAL A 73 4.46 -19.22 1.58
N VAL A 74 5.17 -18.65 0.62
CA VAL A 74 5.48 -17.22 0.56
C VAL A 74 4.44 -16.51 -0.29
N PHE A 75 3.70 -15.59 0.32
CA PHE A 75 2.80 -14.68 -0.37
C PHE A 75 3.41 -13.28 -0.45
N GLY A 76 3.17 -12.55 -1.55
CA GLY A 76 3.51 -11.14 -1.64
C GLY A 76 4.60 -10.81 -2.65
N CYS A 77 5.22 -9.65 -2.51
CA CYS A 77 5.93 -9.02 -3.63
C CYS A 77 7.41 -9.40 -3.78
N LEU A 78 8.03 -9.97 -2.74
CA LEU A 78 9.47 -10.26 -2.76
C LEU A 78 9.89 -11.19 -3.90
N PRO A 79 9.21 -12.33 -4.16
CA PRO A 79 9.67 -13.30 -5.16
C PRO A 79 9.78 -12.76 -6.59
N ASP A 80 8.99 -11.74 -6.93
CA ASP A 80 8.91 -11.19 -8.29
C ASP A 80 9.60 -9.83 -8.46
N ILE A 81 9.82 -9.09 -7.37
CA ILE A 81 10.49 -7.78 -7.41
C ILE A 81 11.99 -7.91 -7.21
N ALA A 82 12.42 -8.83 -6.33
CA ALA A 82 13.82 -9.06 -6.00
C ALA A 82 14.15 -10.55 -6.14
N SER A 83 14.01 -11.05 -7.37
CA SER A 83 14.21 -12.46 -7.73
C SER A 83 15.58 -12.99 -7.35
N ASP A 84 16.63 -12.19 -7.56
CA ASP A 84 18.00 -12.57 -7.19
C ASP A 84 18.12 -12.83 -5.68
N ARG A 85 17.44 -12.01 -4.88
CA ARG A 85 17.43 -12.14 -3.41
C ARG A 85 16.52 -13.27 -2.94
N TYR A 86 15.49 -13.60 -3.71
CA TYR A 86 14.61 -14.72 -3.42
C TYR A 86 15.22 -16.08 -3.81
N ARG A 87 16.24 -16.11 -4.67
CA ARG A 87 16.86 -17.34 -5.20
C ARG A 87 17.26 -18.35 -4.12
N GLU A 88 17.70 -17.89 -2.95
CA GLU A 88 18.06 -18.77 -1.82
C GLU A 88 16.86 -19.49 -1.18
N PHE A 89 15.62 -19.12 -1.54
CA PHE A 89 14.34 -19.66 -1.07
C PHE A 89 13.54 -20.36 -2.19
N ALA A 90 14.22 -20.84 -3.23
CA ALA A 90 13.57 -21.50 -4.36
C ALA A 90 12.83 -22.81 -4.01
N ASP A 91 13.16 -23.40 -2.86
CA ASP A 91 12.49 -24.54 -2.23
C ASP A 91 11.11 -24.18 -1.63
N PHE A 92 10.82 -22.90 -1.39
CA PHE A 92 9.52 -22.48 -0.85
C PHE A 92 8.49 -22.31 -1.96
N HIS A 93 7.25 -22.69 -1.66
CA HIS A 93 6.11 -22.37 -2.51
C HIS A 93 5.90 -20.84 -2.54
N LYS A 94 5.61 -20.28 -3.71
CA LYS A 94 5.37 -18.84 -3.87
C LYS A 94 4.02 -18.55 -4.51
N ILE A 95 3.39 -17.49 -4.02
CA ILE A 95 2.14 -16.94 -4.53
C ILE A 95 2.35 -15.44 -4.72
N ALA A 96 2.40 -15.02 -5.98
CA ALA A 96 2.40 -13.60 -6.32
C ALA A 96 1.01 -12.99 -6.05
N PRO A 97 0.91 -11.72 -5.65
CA PRO A 97 -0.32 -10.93 -5.63
C PRO A 97 -1.27 -11.14 -6.81
N ARG A 98 -0.75 -11.13 -8.05
CA ARG A 98 -1.54 -11.34 -9.27
C ARG A 98 -2.14 -12.75 -9.39
N GLU A 99 -1.57 -13.71 -8.66
CA GLU A 99 -1.87 -15.14 -8.68
C GLU A 99 -2.47 -15.60 -7.34
N ILE A 100 -2.99 -14.70 -6.52
CA ILE A 100 -3.51 -15.02 -5.19
C ILE A 100 -4.61 -16.12 -5.20
N GLU A 101 -5.38 -16.21 -6.29
CA GLU A 101 -6.37 -17.28 -6.50
C GLU A 101 -5.74 -18.68 -6.61
N HIS A 102 -4.44 -18.80 -6.91
CA HIS A 102 -3.73 -20.07 -6.92
C HIS A 102 -3.40 -20.60 -5.52
N ILE A 103 -3.82 -19.92 -4.46
CA ILE A 103 -3.68 -20.41 -3.09
C ILE A 103 -4.36 -21.78 -2.88
N ASP A 104 -5.42 -22.06 -3.65
CA ASP A 104 -6.12 -23.35 -3.70
C ASP A 104 -5.20 -24.53 -4.09
N ARG A 105 -4.06 -24.28 -4.72
CA ARG A 105 -3.07 -25.33 -5.06
C ARG A 105 -2.22 -25.76 -3.86
N TYR A 106 -2.12 -24.89 -2.87
CA TYR A 106 -1.26 -25.10 -1.73
C TYR A 106 -2.07 -25.54 -0.52
N PHE A 107 -3.29 -25.03 -0.33
CA PHE A 107 -4.13 -25.37 0.82
C PHE A 107 -5.38 -26.13 0.39
N ASP A 108 -5.77 -27.11 1.20
CA ASP A 108 -7.01 -27.88 0.98
C ASP A 108 -8.22 -26.92 1.02
N HIS A 109 -9.15 -27.12 0.10
CA HIS A 109 -10.27 -26.21 -0.14
C HIS A 109 -11.59 -26.96 -0.36
N ASP A 110 -11.85 -27.96 0.48
CA ASP A 110 -13.00 -28.86 0.37
C ASP A 110 -14.36 -28.14 0.50
N VAL A 111 -14.38 -26.91 1.02
CA VAL A 111 -15.61 -26.14 1.32
C VAL A 111 -15.80 -24.96 0.37
N VAL A 112 -14.77 -24.13 0.17
CA VAL A 112 -14.87 -22.90 -0.63
C VAL A 112 -13.56 -22.60 -1.33
N LYS A 113 -13.64 -22.21 -2.60
CA LYS A 113 -12.48 -21.74 -3.38
C LYS A 113 -12.13 -20.31 -3.03
N TYR A 114 -10.84 -19.95 -3.14
CA TYR A 114 -10.44 -18.58 -2.83
C TYR A 114 -11.12 -17.54 -3.72
N ALA A 115 -11.37 -17.85 -4.99
CA ALA A 115 -12.05 -16.94 -5.93
C ALA A 115 -13.49 -16.60 -5.53
N GLU A 116 -14.12 -17.40 -4.67
CA GLU A 116 -15.48 -17.18 -4.17
C GLU A 116 -15.51 -16.35 -2.87
N MET A 117 -14.34 -16.08 -2.29
CA MET A 117 -14.20 -15.30 -1.06
C MET A 117 -14.44 -13.81 -1.32
N SER A 118 -15.29 -13.21 -0.48
CA SER A 118 -15.37 -11.75 -0.41
C SER A 118 -14.09 -11.18 0.21
N GLU A 119 -13.49 -10.19 -0.43
CA GLU A 119 -12.34 -9.51 0.15
C GLU A 119 -12.70 -8.77 1.45
N GLU A 120 -11.71 -8.70 2.35
CA GLU A 120 -11.88 -8.02 3.63
C GLU A 120 -11.76 -6.51 3.50
N ASN A 121 -12.55 -5.81 4.32
CA ASN A 121 -12.61 -4.35 4.36
C ASN A 121 -11.92 -3.76 5.59
N LEU A 122 -11.45 -4.61 6.51
CA LEU A 122 -10.83 -4.23 7.78
C LEU A 122 -9.51 -4.97 7.95
N VAL A 123 -8.53 -4.30 8.55
CA VAL A 123 -7.29 -4.95 8.98
C VAL A 123 -7.44 -5.31 10.45
N THR A 124 -7.36 -6.58 10.79
CA THR A 124 -7.39 -6.98 12.20
C THR A 124 -6.12 -6.48 12.87
N ARG A 125 -6.25 -5.60 13.87
CA ARG A 125 -5.10 -5.23 14.71
C ARG A 125 -4.59 -6.49 15.38
N LYS A 126 -3.33 -6.88 15.12
CA LYS A 126 -2.67 -7.93 15.90
C LYS A 126 -2.82 -7.54 17.38
N ASN A 127 -3.59 -8.33 18.12
CA ASN A 127 -3.72 -8.18 19.57
C ASN A 127 -2.31 -8.08 20.16
N LEU A 128 -2.13 -7.15 21.11
CA LEU A 128 -0.94 -6.97 21.95
C LEU A 128 -0.45 -8.27 22.66
N ASN A 129 -1.12 -9.39 22.45
CA ASN A 129 -0.83 -10.70 23.00
C ASN A 129 0.48 -11.30 22.48
N ILE A 130 0.87 -11.04 21.22
CA ILE A 130 2.20 -11.44 20.72
C ILE A 130 3.30 -10.76 21.55
N VAL A 131 3.17 -9.46 21.81
CA VAL A 131 4.12 -8.70 22.66
C VAL A 131 4.07 -9.15 24.12
N LYS A 132 2.90 -9.52 24.66
CA LYS A 132 2.75 -10.04 26.03
C LYS A 132 3.28 -11.47 26.21
N SER A 133 3.12 -12.32 25.19
CA SER A 133 3.69 -13.68 25.11
C SER A 133 5.21 -13.60 25.00
N LEU A 134 5.72 -12.74 24.11
CA LEU A 134 7.15 -12.46 23.96
C LEU A 134 7.75 -11.84 25.23
N LYS A 135 7.06 -10.91 25.91
CA LYS A 135 7.51 -10.40 27.22
C LYS A 135 7.63 -11.50 28.27
N ARG A 136 6.66 -12.44 28.33
CA ARG A 136 6.70 -13.58 29.24
C ARG A 136 7.87 -14.52 28.94
N LYS A 137 8.09 -14.84 27.67
CA LYS A 137 9.20 -15.71 27.23
C LYS A 137 10.58 -15.05 27.36
N ILE A 138 10.66 -13.72 27.24
CA ILE A 138 11.88 -12.94 27.55
C ILE A 138 12.16 -12.94 29.06
N GLN A 139 11.11 -12.84 29.89
CA GLN A 139 11.23 -12.90 31.34
C GLN A 139 11.53 -14.31 31.87
N SER A 140 11.15 -15.38 31.16
CA SER A 140 11.46 -16.77 31.52
C SER A 140 12.84 -17.24 31.07
N GLY A 141 13.58 -16.45 30.28
CA GLY A 141 14.95 -16.79 29.86
C GLY A 141 15.05 -17.90 28.79
N GLU A 142 13.94 -18.31 28.19
CA GLU A 142 13.86 -19.49 27.31
C GLU A 142 14.28 -19.23 25.83
N LEU A 143 14.68 -18.02 25.43
CA LEU A 143 15.00 -17.72 24.02
C LEU A 143 16.45 -17.27 23.77
N PHE A 144 17.23 -18.23 23.27
CA PHE A 144 18.57 -18.09 22.70
C PHE A 144 18.50 -17.45 21.29
N ASN A 145 18.30 -16.13 21.19
CA ASN A 145 18.84 -15.32 20.07
C ASN A 145 18.57 -13.82 20.28
N ARG A 146 19.56 -13.09 20.82
CA ARG A 146 19.47 -11.66 21.18
C ARG A 146 19.50 -10.72 19.96
N GLU A 147 20.10 -11.13 18.85
CA GLU A 147 20.33 -10.23 17.69
C GLU A 147 19.05 -9.93 16.89
N PHE A 148 18.15 -10.91 16.71
CA PHE A 148 16.88 -10.69 16.00
C PHE A 148 15.90 -9.83 16.83
N PHE A 149 15.99 -9.92 18.16
CA PHE A 149 15.08 -9.22 19.06
C PHE A 149 15.39 -7.74 19.23
N ALA A 150 16.66 -7.32 19.18
CA ALA A 150 16.99 -5.90 19.32
C ALA A 150 16.40 -5.05 18.18
N GLU A 151 16.49 -5.52 16.93
CA GLU A 151 15.88 -4.83 15.77
C GLU A 151 14.35 -4.97 15.73
N THR A 152 13.80 -6.14 16.08
CA THR A 152 12.34 -6.38 16.09
C THR A 152 11.64 -5.62 17.22
N ALA A 153 12.30 -5.47 18.39
CA ALA A 153 11.80 -4.66 19.50
C ALA A 153 11.79 -3.17 19.15
N GLN A 154 12.81 -2.66 18.45
CA GLN A 154 12.88 -1.25 18.06
C GLN A 154 11.89 -0.91 16.92
N SER A 155 11.69 -1.84 15.97
CA SER A 155 10.57 -1.79 15.00
C SER A 155 9.21 -1.88 15.69
N GLY A 156 9.11 -2.72 16.73
CA GLY A 156 7.92 -2.93 17.54
C GLY A 156 7.52 -1.70 18.36
N VAL A 157 8.48 -0.94 18.90
CA VAL A 157 8.23 0.27 19.68
C VAL A 157 7.75 1.44 18.81
N ASN A 158 8.30 1.60 17.59
CA ASN A 158 7.78 2.58 16.63
C ASN A 158 6.39 2.17 16.10
N ARG A 159 6.17 0.87 15.81
CA ARG A 159 4.83 0.34 15.51
C ARG A 159 3.85 0.50 16.66
N LEU A 160 4.30 0.46 17.92
CA LEU A 160 3.45 0.65 19.09
C LEU A 160 2.94 2.08 19.17
N LYS A 161 3.79 3.08 18.86
CA LYS A 161 3.36 4.49 18.77
C LYS A 161 2.38 4.71 17.61
N ASP A 162 2.59 4.06 16.48
CA ASP A 162 1.65 4.11 15.35
C ASP A 162 0.31 3.42 15.70
N LEU A 163 0.33 2.24 16.35
CA LEU A 163 -0.87 1.50 16.78
C LEU A 163 -1.69 2.24 17.86
N LEU A 164 -1.03 2.96 18.75
CA LEU A 164 -1.66 3.67 19.87
C LEU A 164 -2.21 5.05 19.49
N SER A 165 -1.94 5.53 18.28
CA SER A 165 -2.34 6.86 17.80
C SER A 165 -3.26 6.85 16.56
N GLU A 166 -3.50 5.69 15.94
CA GLU A 166 -4.41 5.61 14.80
C GLU A 166 -5.89 5.64 15.25
N PRO A 167 -6.67 6.65 14.82
CA PRO A 167 -8.12 6.68 15.03
C PRO A 167 -8.80 5.43 14.46
N GLN A 168 -10.08 5.22 14.82
CA GLN A 168 -10.91 4.11 14.35
C GLN A 168 -10.62 3.78 12.89
N GLU A 169 -10.27 2.53 12.59
CA GLU A 169 -9.79 2.16 11.26
C GLU A 169 -10.87 2.46 10.21
N SER A 170 -10.48 3.18 9.16
CA SER A 170 -11.36 3.43 8.03
C SER A 170 -11.77 2.11 7.36
N TRP A 171 -13.03 2.02 6.94
CA TRP A 171 -13.51 0.90 6.15
C TRP A 171 -12.92 0.98 4.74
N PHE A 172 -12.10 0.00 4.35
CA PHE A 172 -11.44 0.01 3.05
C PHE A 172 -12.40 -0.47 1.97
N LEU A 173 -12.60 0.34 0.93
CA LEU A 173 -13.28 -0.04 -0.29
C LEU A 173 -12.22 -0.39 -1.32
N PHE A 174 -12.07 -1.68 -1.61
CA PHE A 174 -11.07 -2.10 -2.57
C PHE A 174 -11.66 -2.11 -3.98
N VAL A 175 -11.07 -1.32 -4.88
CA VAL A 175 -11.67 -1.06 -6.20
C VAL A 175 -10.96 -1.79 -7.34
N CYS A 176 -9.64 -1.98 -7.29
CA CYS A 176 -8.89 -2.66 -8.35
C CYS A 176 -7.55 -3.23 -7.88
N ARG A 177 -7.16 -4.37 -8.48
CA ARG A 177 -5.79 -4.93 -8.41
C ARG A 177 -4.99 -4.49 -9.62
N GLY A 178 -3.67 -4.46 -9.48
CA GLY A 178 -2.76 -4.20 -10.59
C GLY A 178 -2.61 -2.71 -10.92
N CYS A 179 -1.67 -2.41 -11.81
CA CYS A 179 -1.33 -1.04 -12.17
C CYS A 179 -1.16 -0.88 -13.69
N HIS A 180 -1.64 0.25 -14.23
CA HIS A 180 -1.47 0.66 -15.63
C HIS A 180 -0.23 1.57 -15.84
N GLY A 181 0.59 1.75 -14.81
CA GLY A 181 1.83 2.53 -14.89
C GLY A 181 2.94 1.79 -15.63
N LYS A 182 3.80 2.55 -16.32
CA LYS A 182 5.06 2.07 -16.91
C LYS A 182 6.28 2.68 -16.22
N CYS A 183 6.12 3.14 -14.97
CA CYS A 183 7.13 3.94 -14.29
C CYS A 183 8.50 3.24 -14.28
N SER A 184 9.54 3.92 -14.77
CA SER A 184 10.85 3.31 -15.03
C SER A 184 11.57 2.81 -13.78
N TYR A 185 11.19 3.28 -12.60
CA TYR A 185 11.74 2.86 -11.31
C TYR A 185 10.90 1.78 -10.61
N CYS A 186 9.69 1.51 -11.07
CA CYS A 186 8.72 0.71 -10.33
C CYS A 186 8.73 -0.76 -10.77
N ALA A 187 9.11 -1.67 -9.86
CA ALA A 187 9.03 -3.11 -10.10
C ALA A 187 7.69 -3.73 -9.64
N ILE A 188 6.80 -2.97 -8.97
CA ILE A 188 5.59 -3.52 -8.35
C ILE A 188 4.68 -4.25 -9.36
N ARG A 189 4.60 -3.73 -10.59
CA ARG A 189 3.74 -4.26 -11.66
C ARG A 189 4.09 -5.71 -12.02
N ARG A 190 5.35 -6.13 -11.83
CA ARG A 190 5.74 -7.54 -11.99
C ARG A 190 4.94 -8.41 -11.04
N SER A 191 4.85 -8.02 -9.78
CA SER A 191 4.15 -8.74 -8.71
C SER A 191 2.61 -8.62 -8.79
N VAL A 192 2.08 -7.41 -8.97
CA VAL A 192 0.62 -7.16 -8.92
C VAL A 192 -0.11 -7.39 -10.24
N GLY A 193 0.62 -7.45 -11.36
CA GLY A 193 0.06 -7.76 -12.67
C GLY A 193 -0.73 -6.61 -13.32
N PRO A 194 -1.44 -6.91 -14.43
CA PRO A 194 -2.31 -5.95 -15.10
C PRO A 194 -3.52 -5.60 -14.25
N VAL A 195 -4.20 -4.50 -14.63
CA VAL A 195 -5.39 -4.03 -13.93
C VAL A 195 -6.50 -5.08 -13.99
N LYS A 196 -7.10 -5.36 -12.84
CA LYS A 196 -8.36 -6.09 -12.70
C LYS A 196 -9.28 -5.27 -11.81
N SER A 197 -10.35 -4.74 -12.38
CA SER A 197 -11.29 -3.88 -11.67
C SER A 197 -12.42 -4.69 -11.04
N LYS A 198 -12.74 -4.37 -9.79
CA LYS A 198 -13.88 -4.97 -9.09
C LYS A 198 -15.19 -4.47 -9.72
N PRO A 199 -16.22 -5.32 -9.91
CA PRO A 199 -17.52 -4.87 -10.37
C PRO A 199 -18.09 -3.74 -9.50
N VAL A 200 -18.71 -2.74 -10.12
CA VAL A 200 -19.30 -1.58 -9.42
C VAL A 200 -20.30 -2.04 -8.34
N SER A 201 -21.10 -3.07 -8.65
CA SER A 201 -22.07 -3.68 -7.72
C SER A 201 -21.43 -4.13 -6.41
N ASP A 202 -20.22 -4.69 -6.48
CA ASP A 202 -19.54 -5.30 -5.35
C ASP A 202 -18.92 -4.22 -4.46
N VAL A 203 -18.36 -3.16 -5.06
CA VAL A 203 -17.87 -1.98 -4.33
C VAL A 203 -19.03 -1.27 -3.62
N VAL A 204 -20.19 -1.12 -4.28
CA VAL A 204 -21.41 -0.57 -3.66
C VAL A 204 -21.91 -1.47 -2.53
N ALA A 205 -21.86 -2.79 -2.70
CA ALA A 205 -22.22 -3.74 -1.65
C ALA A 205 -21.28 -3.63 -0.44
N GLU A 206 -19.97 -3.45 -0.67
CA GLU A 206 -18.97 -3.18 0.37
C GLU A 206 -19.26 -1.89 1.15
N LEU A 207 -19.54 -0.80 0.45
CA LEU A 207 -19.94 0.47 1.06
C LEU A 207 -21.18 0.28 1.94
N ARG A 208 -22.23 -0.36 1.41
CA ARG A 208 -23.48 -0.63 2.16
C ARG A 208 -23.26 -1.52 3.38
N ARG A 209 -22.34 -2.50 3.31
CA ARG A 209 -21.94 -3.31 4.47
C ARG A 209 -21.28 -2.45 5.55
N GLY A 210 -20.31 -1.60 5.17
CA GLY A 210 -19.63 -0.71 6.11
C GLY A 210 -20.60 0.28 6.77
N LEU A 211 -21.51 0.87 6.01
CA LEU A 211 -22.54 1.77 6.55
C LEU A 211 -23.44 1.09 7.58
N ARG A 212 -23.91 -0.15 7.28
CA ARG A 212 -24.70 -0.95 8.22
C ARG A 212 -23.92 -1.36 9.47
N ALA A 213 -22.61 -1.53 9.34
CA ALA A 213 -21.71 -1.78 10.47
C ALA A 213 -21.35 -0.50 11.27
N GLY A 214 -21.93 0.66 10.91
CA GLY A 214 -21.75 1.93 11.63
C GLY A 214 -20.54 2.74 11.18
N TYR A 215 -19.81 2.31 10.16
CA TYR A 215 -18.67 3.07 9.63
C TYR A 215 -19.15 4.29 8.85
N ARG A 216 -18.40 5.38 9.00
CA ARG A 216 -18.63 6.65 8.30
C ARG A 216 -17.40 7.17 7.57
N ASP A 217 -16.21 6.65 7.89
CA ASP A 217 -14.95 6.96 7.20
C ASP A 217 -14.51 5.81 6.28
N PHE A 218 -14.50 6.07 4.98
CA PHE A 218 -14.20 5.07 3.95
C PHE A 218 -12.89 5.38 3.21
N SER A 219 -12.09 4.35 2.93
CA SER A 219 -10.82 4.47 2.23
C SER A 219 -10.88 3.74 0.90
N ILE A 220 -10.89 4.49 -0.21
CA ILE A 220 -10.78 3.93 -1.56
C ILE A 220 -9.34 3.48 -1.77
N LEU A 221 -9.18 2.17 -1.95
CA LEU A 221 -7.89 1.51 -2.04
C LEU A 221 -7.80 0.66 -3.31
N GLY A 222 -6.62 0.65 -3.91
CA GLY A 222 -6.24 -0.15 -5.07
C GLY A 222 -4.72 -0.16 -5.16
N ASP A 223 -4.15 -0.96 -6.04
CA ASP A 223 -2.72 -0.77 -6.38
C ASP A 223 -2.53 0.56 -7.16
N ASP A 224 -3.52 0.98 -7.96
CA ASP A 224 -3.71 2.35 -8.47
C ASP A 224 -5.21 2.61 -8.78
N PRO A 225 -6.01 3.16 -7.84
CA PRO A 225 -7.42 3.43 -8.06
C PRO A 225 -7.74 4.24 -9.34
N GLY A 226 -6.82 5.09 -9.80
CA GLY A 226 -7.00 5.88 -11.01
C GLY A 226 -7.19 5.06 -12.28
N CYS A 227 -6.67 3.82 -12.31
CA CYS A 227 -6.79 2.93 -13.45
C CYS A 227 -8.06 2.05 -13.42
N TYR A 228 -8.94 2.23 -12.44
CA TYR A 228 -10.21 1.50 -12.36
C TYR A 228 -10.99 1.59 -13.66
N GLY A 229 -11.52 0.45 -14.11
CA GLY A 229 -12.39 0.30 -15.27
C GLY A 229 -11.68 0.17 -16.63
N LEU A 230 -10.37 0.42 -16.70
CA LEU A 230 -9.63 0.34 -17.98
C LEU A 230 -9.64 -1.07 -18.60
N ASP A 231 -9.81 -2.11 -17.79
CA ASP A 231 -9.88 -3.51 -18.20
C ASP A 231 -11.29 -3.97 -18.62
N ASN A 232 -12.34 -3.20 -18.33
CA ASN A 232 -13.73 -3.59 -18.56
C ASN A 232 -14.60 -2.51 -19.22
N GLY A 233 -13.99 -1.44 -19.74
CA GLY A 233 -14.70 -0.32 -20.39
C GLY A 233 -15.31 0.71 -19.43
N GLY A 234 -15.15 0.53 -18.11
CA GLY A 234 -15.54 1.51 -17.10
C GLY A 234 -14.48 2.59 -16.85
N ASN A 235 -14.68 3.39 -15.80
CA ASN A 235 -13.70 4.37 -15.32
C ASN A 235 -13.94 4.73 -13.85
N LEU A 236 -12.92 5.29 -13.18
CA LEU A 236 -13.01 5.72 -11.78
C LEU A 236 -14.16 6.74 -11.55
N PRO A 237 -14.34 7.81 -12.36
CA PRO A 237 -15.43 8.75 -12.16
C PRO A 237 -16.83 8.11 -12.09
N ASP A 238 -17.12 7.13 -12.94
CA ASP A 238 -18.41 6.43 -12.95
C ASP A 238 -18.61 5.59 -11.68
N LEU A 239 -17.55 4.96 -11.17
CA LEU A 239 -17.59 4.28 -9.86
C LEU A 239 -17.91 5.26 -8.74
N LEU A 240 -17.23 6.42 -8.69
CA LEU A 240 -17.49 7.44 -7.66
C LEU A 240 -18.94 7.97 -7.75
N ARG A 241 -19.47 8.12 -8.97
CA ARG A 241 -20.87 8.49 -9.18
C ARG A 241 -21.82 7.41 -8.66
N ALA A 242 -21.55 6.14 -8.92
CA ALA A 242 -22.35 5.03 -8.41
C ALA A 242 -22.33 4.96 -6.89
N LEU A 243 -21.17 5.16 -6.25
CA LEU A 243 -21.06 5.26 -4.80
C LEU A 243 -21.89 6.42 -4.27
N ARG A 244 -21.80 7.62 -4.89
CA ARG A 244 -22.61 8.78 -4.51
C ARG A 244 -24.11 8.48 -4.54
N LEU A 245 -24.59 7.89 -5.64
CA LEU A 245 -26.01 7.55 -5.81
C LEU A 245 -26.47 6.51 -4.77
N SER A 246 -25.61 5.53 -4.46
CA SER A 246 -25.94 4.51 -3.46
C SER A 246 -26.10 5.05 -2.03
N LEU A 247 -25.58 6.26 -1.76
CA LEU A 247 -25.78 6.97 -0.50
C LEU A 247 -27.13 7.71 -0.48
N ASP A 248 -27.61 8.22 -1.61
CA ASP A 248 -28.91 8.91 -1.70
C ASP A 248 -30.09 7.94 -1.46
N ASP A 249 -29.96 6.67 -1.84
CA ASP A 249 -30.95 5.63 -1.52
C ASP A 249 -31.07 5.37 0.00
N GLY A 250 -30.04 5.71 0.78
CA GLY A 250 -29.96 5.51 2.22
C GLY A 250 -30.57 6.63 3.07
N ASP A 251 -30.91 7.77 2.45
CA ASP A 251 -31.38 9.01 3.10
C ASP A 251 -32.77 8.87 3.76
N ARG A 252 -33.40 7.69 3.68
CA ARG A 252 -34.71 7.38 4.28
C ARG A 252 -34.70 7.24 5.81
N LYS A 253 -33.54 7.36 6.48
CA LYS A 253 -33.40 7.22 7.95
C LYS A 253 -32.72 8.40 8.66
N GLY A 254 -32.68 9.59 8.05
CA GLY A 254 -32.24 10.81 8.74
C GLY A 254 -30.72 10.92 8.99
N GLU A 255 -29.90 10.13 8.29
CA GLU A 255 -28.45 10.25 8.33
C GLU A 255 -28.02 11.39 7.42
N LYS A 256 -27.45 12.46 7.97
CA LYS A 256 -26.95 13.55 7.13
C LYS A 256 -25.72 13.07 6.37
N LEU A 257 -25.75 13.20 5.04
CA LEU A 257 -24.62 12.93 4.15
C LEU A 257 -23.31 13.65 4.56
N THR A 258 -23.41 14.70 5.38
CA THR A 258 -22.29 15.46 5.94
C THR A 258 -21.37 14.65 6.83
N ASP A 259 -21.85 13.52 7.35
CA ASP A 259 -21.12 12.72 8.35
C ASP A 259 -20.28 11.61 7.70
N ILE A 260 -20.42 11.40 6.39
CA ILE A 260 -19.69 10.38 5.64
C ILE A 260 -18.45 11.00 4.98
N SER A 261 -17.31 10.34 5.13
CA SER A 261 -16.02 10.79 4.61
C SER A 261 -15.40 9.72 3.71
N PHE A 262 -14.70 10.16 2.66
CA PHE A 262 -13.91 9.30 1.79
C PHE A 262 -12.45 9.75 1.72
N HIS A 263 -11.55 8.78 1.58
CA HIS A 263 -10.12 9.00 1.42
C HIS A 263 -9.62 8.22 0.20
N ILE A 264 -9.10 8.93 -0.80
CA ILE A 264 -8.46 8.30 -1.96
C ILE A 264 -7.01 8.03 -1.57
N LYS A 265 -6.68 6.77 -1.28
CA LYS A 265 -5.37 6.40 -0.73
C LYS A 265 -4.23 6.50 -1.73
N GLU A 266 -4.52 6.49 -3.02
CA GLU A 266 -3.58 6.80 -4.09
C GLU A 266 -4.33 7.12 -5.39
N ILE A 267 -3.83 8.05 -6.19
CA ILE A 267 -4.25 8.24 -7.58
C ILE A 267 -3.07 8.73 -8.40
N HIS A 268 -2.71 7.99 -9.46
CA HIS A 268 -1.63 8.44 -10.35
C HIS A 268 -2.02 9.76 -11.05
N PRO A 269 -1.13 10.77 -11.13
CA PRO A 269 -1.46 12.09 -11.70
C PRO A 269 -2.07 12.05 -13.10
N LYS A 270 -1.60 11.15 -13.98
CA LYS A 270 -2.18 10.97 -15.33
C LYS A 270 -3.70 10.77 -15.33
N PHE A 271 -4.26 10.11 -14.32
CA PHE A 271 -5.70 9.89 -14.22
C PHE A 271 -6.42 11.09 -13.63
N LEU A 272 -5.79 11.81 -12.71
CA LEU A 272 -6.28 13.11 -12.25
C LEU A 272 -6.32 14.14 -13.40
N ILE A 273 -5.36 14.07 -14.32
CA ILE A 273 -5.32 14.88 -15.55
C ILE A 273 -6.39 14.45 -16.55
N LYS A 274 -6.44 13.15 -16.86
CA LYS A 274 -7.39 12.59 -17.83
C LYS A 274 -8.85 12.88 -17.46
N TYR A 275 -9.19 12.80 -16.17
CA TYR A 275 -10.55 12.94 -15.66
C TYR A 275 -10.72 14.21 -14.82
N GLU A 276 -10.02 15.29 -15.17
CA GLU A 276 -9.98 16.53 -14.37
C GLU A 276 -11.39 17.01 -13.99
N ARG A 277 -12.26 17.16 -14.98
CA ARG A 277 -13.61 17.70 -14.77
C ARG A 277 -14.45 16.75 -13.94
N GLU A 278 -14.45 15.47 -14.32
CA GLU A 278 -15.28 14.45 -13.71
C GLU A 278 -14.85 14.13 -12.29
N LEU A 279 -13.56 14.22 -11.95
CA LEU A 279 -13.06 13.97 -10.59
C LEU A 279 -13.14 15.20 -9.69
N LEU A 280 -12.98 16.43 -10.21
CA LEU A 280 -12.96 17.62 -9.36
C LEU A 280 -14.33 18.25 -9.14
N GLU A 281 -15.23 18.17 -10.12
CA GLU A 281 -16.50 18.92 -10.12
C GLU A 281 -17.71 18.05 -9.73
N GLN A 282 -17.56 16.72 -9.66
CA GLN A 282 -18.67 15.84 -9.33
C GLN A 282 -19.11 15.93 -7.85
N PRO A 283 -20.39 15.65 -7.53
CA PRO A 283 -20.89 15.73 -6.16
C PRO A 283 -20.15 14.82 -5.16
N PHE A 284 -19.69 13.64 -5.59
CA PHE A 284 -18.94 12.71 -4.74
C PHE A 284 -17.69 13.35 -4.15
N THR A 285 -17.01 14.20 -4.92
CA THR A 285 -15.74 14.82 -4.52
C THR A 285 -15.90 15.62 -3.24
N ARG A 286 -17.08 16.19 -2.95
CA ARG A 286 -17.35 16.93 -1.69
C ARG A 286 -17.24 16.07 -0.43
N LEU A 287 -17.36 14.74 -0.57
CA LEU A 287 -17.21 13.78 0.50
C LEU A 287 -15.74 13.36 0.70
N VAL A 288 -14.86 13.64 -0.26
CA VAL A 288 -13.44 13.29 -0.20
C VAL A 288 -12.71 14.25 0.74
N LYS A 289 -12.19 13.73 1.85
CA LYS A 289 -11.44 14.51 2.86
C LYS A 289 -9.94 14.46 2.66
N SER A 290 -9.42 13.39 2.05
CA SER A 290 -8.01 13.34 1.66
C SER A 290 -7.78 12.59 0.36
N MET A 291 -6.72 13.00 -0.35
CA MET A 291 -6.28 12.39 -1.59
C MET A 291 -4.75 12.38 -1.64
N LEU A 292 -4.18 11.19 -1.83
CA LEU A 292 -2.75 11.02 -2.11
C LEU A 292 -2.51 11.03 -3.62
N CYS A 293 -1.78 12.03 -4.11
CA CYS A 293 -1.38 12.14 -5.51
C CYS A 293 0.15 12.16 -5.58
N PRO A 294 0.82 11.01 -5.75
CA PRO A 294 2.28 10.93 -5.74
C PRO A 294 2.83 11.68 -6.96
N VAL A 295 3.56 12.79 -6.77
CA VAL A 295 4.15 13.59 -7.87
C VAL A 295 5.45 12.98 -8.38
N GLN A 296 6.22 12.36 -7.48
CA GLN A 296 7.54 11.76 -7.71
C GLN A 296 8.64 12.79 -7.98
N SER A 297 8.47 13.67 -8.95
CA SER A 297 9.39 14.78 -9.27
C SER A 297 8.63 16.01 -9.76
N GLY A 298 9.24 17.19 -9.63
CA GLY A 298 8.77 18.45 -10.23
C GLY A 298 9.59 18.91 -11.44
N SER A 299 10.51 18.08 -11.95
CA SER A 299 11.23 18.34 -13.21
C SER A 299 10.63 17.53 -14.34
N ASP A 300 10.28 18.18 -15.46
CA ASP A 300 9.74 17.51 -16.64
C ASP A 300 10.73 16.50 -17.24
N ARG A 301 12.03 16.81 -17.26
CA ARG A 301 13.07 15.87 -17.72
C ARG A 301 13.12 14.61 -16.84
N ILE A 302 13.04 14.77 -15.52
CA ILE A 302 13.02 13.63 -14.60
C ILE A 302 11.71 12.85 -14.73
N LEU A 303 10.57 13.52 -14.87
CA LEU A 303 9.26 12.88 -15.09
C LEU A 303 9.23 12.07 -16.40
N GLU A 304 9.88 12.56 -17.46
CA GLU A 304 10.07 11.85 -18.73
C GLU A 304 10.92 10.59 -18.52
N LEU A 305 12.08 10.70 -17.87
CA LEU A 305 12.92 9.55 -17.51
C LEU A 305 12.19 8.56 -16.58
N MET A 306 11.29 9.06 -15.73
CA MET A 306 10.41 8.26 -14.87
C MET A 306 9.24 7.61 -15.65
N GLN A 307 9.00 7.99 -16.90
CA GLN A 307 7.89 7.53 -17.75
C GLN A 307 6.51 7.84 -17.16
N ARG A 308 6.29 9.10 -16.76
CA ARG A 308 5.12 9.53 -15.98
C ARG A 308 3.92 9.98 -16.81
N GLU A 309 4.06 10.18 -18.12
CA GLU A 309 2.97 10.55 -19.05
C GLU A 309 2.25 11.87 -18.66
N HIS A 310 2.96 12.79 -17.99
CA HIS A 310 2.51 14.15 -17.68
C HIS A 310 3.71 15.03 -17.34
N THR A 311 3.49 16.34 -17.40
CA THR A 311 4.43 17.38 -16.94
C THR A 311 4.09 17.88 -15.54
N ALA A 312 5.06 18.50 -14.87
CA ALA A 312 4.87 19.16 -13.59
C ALA A 312 3.85 20.31 -13.70
N GLY A 313 3.87 21.04 -14.83
CA GLY A 313 2.96 22.16 -15.09
C GLY A 313 1.49 21.73 -15.22
N GLU A 314 1.22 20.66 -15.98
CA GLU A 314 -0.14 20.10 -16.11
C GLU A 314 -0.70 19.68 -14.75
N LEU A 315 0.09 18.94 -13.97
CA LEU A 315 -0.34 18.51 -12.65
C LEU A 315 -0.56 19.69 -11.70
N GLN A 316 0.33 20.68 -11.72
CA GLN A 316 0.20 21.87 -10.88
C GLN A 316 -1.07 22.66 -11.18
N LYS A 317 -1.45 22.80 -12.46
CA LYS A 317 -2.70 23.47 -12.87
C LYS A 317 -3.91 22.80 -12.22
N ILE A 318 -3.96 21.48 -12.25
CA ILE A 318 -5.11 20.70 -11.75
C ILE A 318 -5.15 20.70 -10.23
N LEU A 319 -4.01 20.58 -9.56
CA LEU A 319 -3.95 20.65 -8.09
C LEU A 319 -4.38 22.03 -7.58
N ARG A 320 -4.01 23.12 -8.27
CA ARG A 320 -4.50 24.47 -7.95
C ARG A 320 -6.02 24.56 -8.09
N LYS A 321 -6.59 24.01 -9.18
CA LYS A 321 -8.04 23.95 -9.37
C LYS A 321 -8.73 23.12 -8.27
N ALA A 322 -8.17 21.96 -7.93
CA ALA A 322 -8.67 21.12 -6.84
C ALA A 322 -8.69 21.88 -5.50
N ARG A 323 -7.63 22.64 -5.20
CA ARG A 323 -7.54 23.48 -4.00
C ARG A 323 -8.55 24.63 -4.01
N GLN A 324 -8.80 25.27 -5.15
CA GLN A 324 -9.80 26.33 -5.29
C GLN A 324 -11.22 25.79 -5.05
N LEU A 325 -11.54 24.62 -5.61
CA LEU A 325 -12.85 23.98 -5.44
C LEU A 325 -13.04 23.41 -4.04
N GLN A 326 -11.96 22.92 -3.41
CA GLN A 326 -12.00 22.26 -2.11
C GLN A 326 -10.82 22.65 -1.21
N PRO A 327 -10.86 23.86 -0.61
CA PRO A 327 -9.75 24.36 0.20
C PRO A 327 -9.37 23.47 1.38
N GLN A 328 -10.35 22.76 1.95
CA GLN A 328 -10.21 21.92 3.15
C GLN A 328 -9.71 20.48 2.87
N MET A 329 -9.63 20.06 1.60
CA MET A 329 -9.18 18.70 1.29
C MET A 329 -7.70 18.51 1.68
N ASN A 330 -7.40 17.45 2.43
CA ASN A 330 -6.02 17.10 2.77
C ASN A 330 -5.33 16.48 1.55
N LEU A 331 -4.46 17.24 0.90
CA LEU A 331 -3.65 16.77 -0.22
C LEU A 331 -2.34 16.20 0.29
N GLU A 332 -2.08 14.95 -0.05
CA GLU A 332 -0.88 14.22 0.32
C GLU A 332 -0.11 13.87 -0.96
N THR A 333 1.22 13.82 -0.88
CA THR A 333 2.03 13.40 -2.02
C THR A 333 3.21 12.52 -1.61
N GLN A 334 3.89 12.02 -2.62
CA GLN A 334 5.12 11.26 -2.51
C GLN A 334 6.12 11.82 -3.52
N MET A 335 7.39 11.85 -3.13
CA MET A 335 8.48 12.23 -4.01
C MET A 335 9.67 11.27 -3.88
N ILE A 336 10.43 11.13 -4.96
CA ILE A 336 11.69 10.37 -4.98
C ILE A 336 12.84 11.36 -5.04
N VAL A 337 13.81 11.20 -4.15
CA VAL A 337 15.04 11.99 -4.09
C VAL A 337 16.21 11.15 -4.58
N GLY A 338 17.02 11.71 -5.47
CA GLY A 338 18.20 11.05 -6.00
C GLY A 338 17.90 10.09 -7.14
N PHE A 339 16.82 10.32 -7.90
CA PHE A 339 16.60 9.58 -9.14
C PHE A 339 17.84 9.69 -10.05
N PRO A 340 18.20 8.66 -10.84
CA PRO A 340 19.37 8.72 -11.70
C PRO A 340 19.38 9.96 -12.60
N SER A 341 20.53 10.61 -12.69
CA SER A 341 20.80 11.89 -13.35
C SER A 341 20.16 13.14 -12.73
N GLU A 342 19.50 13.06 -11.57
CA GLU A 342 18.87 14.23 -10.94
C GLU A 342 19.88 15.31 -10.51
N SER A 343 19.78 16.48 -11.13
CA SER A 343 20.57 17.66 -10.78
C SER A 343 20.02 18.40 -9.55
N GLU A 344 20.81 19.30 -8.98
CA GLU A 344 20.40 20.09 -7.81
C GLU A 344 19.24 21.05 -8.11
N SER A 345 19.20 21.61 -9.31
CA SER A 345 18.09 22.46 -9.76
C SER A 345 16.78 21.70 -9.89
N GLU A 346 16.82 20.44 -10.30
CA GLU A 346 15.62 19.59 -10.47
C GLU A 346 15.11 19.06 -9.14
N PHE A 347 16.03 18.74 -8.22
CA PHE A 347 15.67 18.50 -6.83
C PHE A 347 14.95 19.72 -6.22
N SER A 348 15.52 20.92 -6.42
CA SER A 348 14.91 22.18 -5.95
C SER A 348 13.53 22.44 -6.58
N ALA A 349 13.40 22.20 -7.89
CA ALA A 349 12.12 22.32 -8.60
C ALA A 349 11.05 21.37 -8.02
N THR A 350 11.44 20.17 -7.58
CA THR A 350 10.53 19.23 -6.91
C THR A 350 10.04 19.76 -5.57
N LEU A 351 10.92 20.35 -4.75
CA LEU A 351 10.53 20.99 -3.49
C LEU A 351 9.56 22.15 -3.72
N ASP A 352 9.86 23.01 -4.69
CA ASP A 352 9.02 24.14 -5.05
C ASP A 352 7.66 23.71 -5.62
N MET A 353 7.61 22.65 -6.43
CA MET A 353 6.36 22.10 -6.95
C MET A 353 5.44 21.69 -5.79
N VAL A 354 5.96 20.94 -4.81
CA VAL A 354 5.18 20.47 -3.65
C VAL A 354 4.65 21.66 -2.84
N ARG A 355 5.48 22.69 -2.63
CA ARG A 355 5.08 23.92 -1.94
C ARG A 355 4.02 24.70 -2.71
N GLN A 356 4.24 24.96 -3.99
CA GLN A 356 3.35 25.76 -4.83
C GLN A 356 2.01 25.09 -5.09
N ALA A 357 1.96 23.75 -5.10
CA ALA A 357 0.72 22.97 -5.16
C ALA A 357 -0.02 22.90 -3.81
N GLN A 358 0.57 23.45 -2.74
CA GLN A 358 0.00 23.50 -1.40
C GLN A 358 -0.39 22.11 -0.86
N PHE A 359 0.50 21.13 -1.01
CA PHE A 359 0.31 19.84 -0.34
C PHE A 359 0.41 20.00 1.18
N ASN A 360 -0.47 19.30 1.90
CA ASN A 360 -0.48 19.29 3.36
C ASN A 360 0.63 18.39 3.92
N SER A 361 0.95 17.32 3.19
CA SER A 361 2.03 16.42 3.58
C SER A 361 2.69 15.73 2.40
N VAL A 362 3.93 15.30 2.62
CA VAL A 362 4.77 14.61 1.64
C VAL A 362 5.51 13.45 2.28
N VAL A 363 5.50 12.30 1.62
CA VAL A 363 6.41 11.20 1.92
C VAL A 363 7.62 11.30 1.01
N VAL A 364 8.81 11.40 1.60
CA VAL A 364 10.06 11.53 0.85
C VAL A 364 10.74 10.16 0.80
N PHE A 365 10.95 9.63 -0.40
CA PHE A 365 11.63 8.36 -0.63
C PHE A 365 13.03 8.57 -1.21
N PRO A 366 14.08 7.96 -0.64
CA PRO A 366 15.34 7.87 -1.35
C PRO A 366 15.19 6.91 -2.53
N TYR A 367 15.74 7.29 -3.68
CA TYR A 367 15.85 6.39 -4.81
C TYR A 367 16.70 5.17 -4.43
N HIS A 368 16.25 4.01 -4.88
CA HIS A 368 17.02 2.77 -4.82
C HIS A 368 16.74 1.98 -6.08
N ASP A 369 17.79 1.40 -6.66
CA ASP A 369 17.62 0.56 -7.83
C ASP A 369 16.78 -0.67 -7.50
N LYS A 370 15.92 -1.02 -8.44
CA LYS A 370 15.22 -2.30 -8.47
C LYS A 370 15.75 -3.11 -9.64
N GLU A 371 16.08 -4.37 -9.38
CA GLU A 371 16.63 -5.31 -10.36
C GLU A 371 15.83 -5.25 -11.68
N GLY A 372 16.51 -5.04 -12.81
CA GLY A 372 15.93 -5.07 -14.16
C GLY A 372 14.90 -3.98 -14.48
N THR A 373 14.82 -2.88 -13.71
CA THR A 373 13.97 -1.74 -14.08
C THR A 373 14.74 -0.79 -15.00
N PRO A 374 14.09 -0.06 -15.93
CA PRO A 374 14.81 0.86 -16.82
C PRO A 374 15.62 1.93 -16.07
N ALA A 375 15.11 2.42 -14.93
CA ALA A 375 15.86 3.37 -14.10
C ALA A 375 17.14 2.76 -13.52
N SER A 376 17.15 1.44 -13.27
CA SER A 376 18.35 0.74 -12.77
C SER A 376 19.51 0.74 -13.76
N GLU A 377 19.23 0.87 -15.07
CA GLU A 377 20.24 0.84 -16.14
C GLU A 377 20.87 2.20 -16.43
N ILE A 378 20.28 3.30 -15.95
CA ILE A 378 20.81 4.66 -16.11
C ILE A 378 22.14 4.78 -15.36
N GLN A 379 23.25 5.08 -16.06
CA GLN A 379 24.60 5.06 -15.50
C GLN A 379 24.89 6.21 -14.52
N ASP A 380 24.38 7.41 -14.79
CA ASP A 380 24.64 8.61 -13.99
C ASP A 380 23.88 8.59 -12.66
N LYS A 381 24.29 7.73 -11.72
CA LYS A 381 23.65 7.60 -10.42
C LYS A 381 24.01 8.76 -9.50
N VAL A 382 23.03 9.21 -8.71
CA VAL A 382 23.28 10.15 -7.60
C VAL A 382 23.88 9.37 -6.43
N SER A 383 25.00 9.85 -5.87
CA SER A 383 25.70 9.13 -4.80
C SER A 383 24.85 9.04 -3.51
N PRO A 384 24.96 7.96 -2.72
CA PRO A 384 24.22 7.82 -1.46
C PRO A 384 24.44 8.98 -0.47
N GLU A 385 25.62 9.63 -0.52
CA GLU A 385 25.91 10.81 0.29
C GLU A 385 25.06 12.02 -0.14
N VAL A 386 24.97 12.27 -1.45
CA VAL A 386 24.13 13.35 -1.99
C VAL A 386 22.66 13.08 -1.70
N ILE A 387 22.19 11.84 -1.88
CA ILE A 387 20.81 11.45 -1.52
C ILE A 387 20.55 11.76 -0.05
N ARG A 388 21.45 11.35 0.87
CA ARG A 388 21.29 11.61 2.30
C ARG A 388 21.22 13.12 2.62
N LYS A 389 22.08 13.93 2.00
CA LYS A 389 22.07 15.40 2.14
C LYS A 389 20.75 15.99 1.64
N ARG A 390 20.30 15.60 0.43
CA ARG A 390 19.02 16.06 -0.15
C ARG A 390 17.83 15.65 0.69
N MET A 391 17.81 14.45 1.25
CA MET A 391 16.75 14.01 2.17
C MET A 391 16.67 14.98 3.36
N GLN A 392 17.79 15.27 4.04
CA GLN A 392 17.83 16.22 5.16
C GLN A 392 17.36 17.63 4.75
N SER A 393 17.85 18.12 3.61
CA SER A 393 17.43 19.41 3.04
C SER A 393 15.93 19.46 2.75
N ALA A 394 15.35 18.39 2.19
CA ALA A 394 13.91 18.29 1.93
C ALA A 394 13.10 18.38 3.24
N PHE A 395 13.47 17.62 4.29
CA PHE A 395 12.80 17.70 5.59
C PHE A 395 12.86 19.10 6.21
N SER A 396 14.03 19.74 6.14
CA SER A 396 14.22 21.11 6.62
C SER A 396 13.35 22.10 5.84
N TYR A 397 13.36 22.01 4.51
CA TYR A 397 12.58 22.85 3.61
C TYR A 397 11.07 22.71 3.89
N PHE A 398 10.54 21.49 3.95
CA PHE A 398 9.10 21.27 4.18
C PHE A 398 8.67 21.72 5.57
N ARG A 399 9.47 21.45 6.61
CA ARG A 399 9.20 21.93 7.97
C ARG A 399 9.12 23.46 8.02
N LYS A 400 10.04 24.16 7.37
CA LYS A 400 10.05 25.64 7.29
C LYS A 400 8.79 26.19 6.62
N HIS A 401 8.20 25.46 5.70
CA HIS A 401 6.99 25.85 4.98
C HIS A 401 5.70 25.27 5.55
N GLY A 402 5.73 24.67 6.75
CA GLY A 402 4.55 24.10 7.39
C GLY A 402 3.98 22.84 6.73
N ILE A 403 4.74 22.19 5.86
CA ILE A 403 4.36 20.95 5.17
C ILE A 403 4.84 19.77 6.01
N LYS A 404 3.93 18.85 6.36
CA LYS A 404 4.29 17.66 7.13
C LYS A 404 5.10 16.72 6.24
N ALA A 405 6.39 16.59 6.51
CA ALA A 405 7.25 15.64 5.80
C ALA A 405 7.42 14.37 6.63
N TYR A 406 7.16 13.22 6.00
CA TYR A 406 7.37 11.91 6.60
C TYR A 406 8.57 11.24 5.96
N TYR A 407 9.46 10.74 6.82
CA TYR A 407 10.47 9.79 6.43
C TYR A 407 9.99 8.40 6.80
N ARG A 408 9.95 7.49 5.84
CA ARG A 408 9.72 6.07 6.11
C ARG A 408 10.91 5.26 5.59
N CYS A 409 12.09 5.47 6.20
CA CYS A 409 13.25 4.54 6.24
C CYS A 409 14.30 5.08 7.25
N PRO A 410 15.52 4.55 7.45
CA PRO A 410 16.20 3.42 6.80
C PRO A 410 15.72 2.07 7.32
#